data_AF-A0A955R0S2-F1
#
_entry.id   AF-A0A955R0S2-F1
#
_cell.length_a   1.000
_cell.length_b   1.000
_cell.length_c   1.000
_cell.angle_alpha   90.00
_cell.angle_beta   90.00
_cell.angle_gamma   90.00
#
_symmetry.space_group_name_H-M   'P 1'
#
loop_
_entity.id
_entity.type
_entity.pdbx_description
1 polymer ?
#
loop_
_entity_poly.entity_id
_entity_poly.type
_entity_poly.pdbx_seq_one_letter_code
_entity_poly.pdbx_strand_id
1 'polypeptide(L)'
;MIHWTPLYRFSKAIDRIQRIQTATTTTEEFGIVPDPHLFGSPEWWESIEKGEKKVFHLSGEITRIHTGGVGDWPEFEMIDDQGNYRTWAKEGDKRRYVEGLKIRIQYVEYQNRYDHSTGNHILEIDIEESDKRSSSAPLGLQNDIQKLFGGPGTFIHYFFFKNENTAKAFAGMFGNSKNVKISPLEQREDLFVSLIDAPENWQDELNRIREVKNAASELGGLYDGSELITE
;
A
#
# COMPACT_ATOMS: atom_id res chain seq x y z
N MET A 1 -18.39 2.33 -16.63
CA MET A 1 -18.36 3.24 -15.47
C MET A 1 -17.22 2.75 -14.59
N ILE A 2 -16.31 3.63 -14.16
CA ILE A 2 -15.20 3.21 -13.29
C ILE A 2 -15.74 3.07 -11.87
N HIS A 3 -15.47 1.91 -11.25
CA HIS A 3 -15.73 1.69 -9.83
C HIS A 3 -14.48 2.07 -9.05
N TRP A 4 -14.65 2.90 -8.02
CA TRP A 4 -13.57 3.39 -7.19
C TRP A 4 -13.57 2.69 -5.85
N THR A 5 -12.39 2.29 -5.39
CA THR A 5 -12.24 1.66 -4.07
C THR A 5 -11.24 2.45 -3.24
N PRO A 6 -11.58 2.75 -1.98
CA PRO A 6 -10.67 3.45 -1.08
C PRO A 6 -9.43 2.60 -0.82
N LEU A 7 -8.26 3.18 -1.09
CA LEU A 7 -6.96 2.55 -0.86
C LEU A 7 -6.29 3.11 0.38
N TYR A 8 -6.43 4.41 0.61
CA TYR A 8 -5.84 5.10 1.75
C TYR A 8 -6.75 6.20 2.27
N ARG A 9 -6.77 6.37 3.60
CA ARG A 9 -7.45 7.45 4.32
C ARG A 9 -6.58 7.89 5.48
N PHE A 10 -6.01 9.09 5.39
CA PHE A 10 -5.13 9.64 6.42
C PHE A 10 -5.86 9.84 7.75
N SER A 11 -7.15 10.17 7.73
CA SER A 11 -8.00 10.28 8.91
C SER A 11 -8.08 9.00 9.76
N LYS A 12 -7.79 7.83 9.17
CA LYS A 12 -7.72 6.54 9.87
C LYS A 12 -6.31 6.17 10.33
N ALA A 13 -5.28 6.92 9.94
CA ALA A 13 -3.89 6.63 10.25
C ALA A 13 -3.45 7.31 11.56
N ILE A 14 -4.11 6.99 12.67
CA ILE A 14 -3.96 7.67 13.97
C ILE A 14 -2.50 7.70 14.44
N ASP A 15 -1.80 6.57 14.38
CA ASP A 15 -0.38 6.50 14.78
C ASP A 15 0.52 7.41 13.93
N ARG A 16 0.22 7.54 12.63
CA ARG A 16 0.97 8.43 11.74
C ARG A 16 0.69 9.88 12.09
N ILE A 17 -0.57 10.25 12.31
CA ILE A 17 -0.95 11.59 12.77
C ILE A 17 -0.19 11.93 14.05
N GLN A 18 -0.22 11.05 15.04
CA GLN A 18 0.47 11.26 16.32
C GLN A 18 1.98 11.44 16.12
N ARG A 19 2.65 10.61 15.31
CA ARG A 19 4.07 10.78 15.02
C ARG A 19 4.40 12.13 14.38
N ILE A 20 3.57 12.58 13.43
CA ILE A 20 3.75 13.90 12.79
C ILE A 20 3.55 15.00 13.82
N GLN A 21 2.51 14.90 14.66
CA GLN A 21 2.24 15.86 15.72
C GLN A 21 3.37 15.92 16.74
N THR A 22 3.88 14.77 17.21
CA THR A 22 5.03 14.71 18.11
C THR A 22 6.25 15.34 17.48
N ALA A 23 6.62 14.95 16.25
CA ALA A 23 7.75 15.56 15.55
C ALA A 23 7.60 17.08 15.39
N THR A 24 6.37 17.54 15.21
CA THR A 24 6.01 18.96 15.07
C THR A 24 6.02 19.71 16.41
N THR A 25 5.86 19.05 17.56
CA THR A 25 5.79 19.74 18.87
C THR A 25 7.04 19.58 19.72
N THR A 26 7.93 18.63 19.41
CA THR A 26 9.11 18.33 20.24
C THR A 26 10.38 19.06 19.83
N THR A 27 10.45 19.65 18.63
CA THR A 27 11.64 20.34 18.13
C THR A 27 11.29 21.43 17.12
N GLU A 28 12.19 22.38 16.93
CA GLU A 28 12.12 23.36 15.84
C GLU A 28 12.87 22.89 14.57
N GLU A 29 13.66 21.83 14.67
CA GLU A 29 14.55 21.38 13.57
C GLU A 29 13.82 20.55 12.50
N PHE A 30 12.70 19.92 12.83
CA PHE A 30 11.93 19.11 11.89
C PHE A 30 10.43 19.17 12.18
N GLY A 31 9.63 18.59 11.28
CA GLY A 31 8.17 18.61 11.34
C GLY A 31 7.53 19.63 10.38
N ILE A 32 6.26 19.93 10.63
CA ILE A 32 5.44 20.78 9.77
C ILE A 32 5.20 22.13 10.47
N VAL A 33 5.12 23.22 9.72
CA VAL A 33 4.68 24.51 10.26
C VAL A 33 3.20 24.40 10.65
N PRO A 34 2.83 24.59 11.94
CA PRO A 34 1.42 24.61 12.34
C PRO A 34 0.79 25.91 11.83
N ASP A 35 -0.06 25.81 10.81
CA ASP A 35 -0.73 26.99 10.23
C ASP A 35 -2.14 26.66 9.71
N PRO A 36 -3.22 27.23 10.31
CA PRO A 36 -3.28 27.89 11.63
C PRO A 36 -3.34 26.88 12.80
N HIS A 37 -3.43 25.59 12.49
CA HIS A 37 -3.65 24.52 13.45
C HIS A 37 -2.60 23.43 13.32
N LEU A 38 -2.42 22.67 14.41
CA LEU A 38 -1.52 21.53 14.44
C LEU A 38 -1.99 20.46 13.44
N PHE A 39 -1.07 19.95 12.62
CA PHE A 39 -1.37 18.98 11.59
C PHE A 39 -2.15 17.77 12.13
N GLY A 40 -3.29 17.45 11.52
CA GLY A 40 -4.15 16.33 11.93
C GLY A 40 -4.91 16.51 13.25
N SER A 41 -4.87 17.68 13.90
CA SER A 41 -5.72 17.98 15.06
C SER A 41 -7.19 18.15 14.66
N PRO A 42 -8.16 18.09 15.60
CA PRO A 42 -9.57 18.33 15.30
C PRO A 42 -9.82 19.67 14.59
N GLU A 43 -9.18 20.75 15.03
CA GLU A 43 -9.29 22.08 14.44
C GLU A 43 -8.71 22.12 13.01
N TRP A 44 -7.63 21.36 12.78
CA TRP A 44 -7.06 21.23 11.44
C TRP A 44 -8.02 20.51 10.48
N TRP A 45 -8.68 19.44 10.92
CA TRP A 45 -9.71 18.77 10.13
C TRP A 45 -10.93 19.67 9.89
N GLU A 46 -11.39 20.40 10.92
CA GLU A 46 -12.47 21.38 10.79
C GLU A 46 -12.13 22.47 9.76
N SER A 47 -10.89 22.94 9.70
CA SER A 47 -10.45 23.91 8.69
C SER A 47 -10.50 23.37 7.26
N ILE A 48 -10.29 22.06 7.08
CA ILE A 48 -10.47 21.39 5.77
C ILE A 48 -11.95 21.32 5.42
N GLU A 49 -12.80 20.92 6.36
CA GLU A 49 -14.25 20.79 6.15
C GLU A 49 -14.91 22.15 5.82
N LYS A 50 -14.45 23.22 6.46
CA LYS A 50 -14.89 24.60 6.17
C LYS A 50 -14.32 25.18 4.87
N GLY A 51 -13.36 24.49 4.24
CA GLY A 51 -12.67 24.97 3.04
C GLY A 51 -11.65 26.09 3.29
N GLU A 52 -11.29 26.35 4.55
CA GLU A 52 -10.25 27.32 4.93
C GLU A 52 -8.86 26.80 4.53
N LYS A 53 -8.63 25.50 4.68
CA LYS A 53 -7.45 24.82 4.15
C LYS A 53 -7.78 24.20 2.79
N LYS A 54 -7.05 24.63 1.76
CA LYS A 54 -7.25 24.17 0.37
C LYS A 54 -6.89 22.69 0.23
N VAL A 55 -7.88 21.89 -0.21
CA VAL A 55 -7.67 20.50 -0.64
C VAL A 55 -7.56 20.46 -2.16
N PHE A 56 -6.48 19.88 -2.63
CA PHE A 56 -6.24 19.64 -4.04
C PHE A 56 -6.72 18.25 -4.42
N HIS A 57 -7.30 18.16 -5.60
CA HIS A 57 -7.83 16.92 -6.16
C HIS A 57 -7.08 16.62 -7.45
N LEU A 58 -6.51 15.43 -7.54
CA LEU A 58 -5.88 14.92 -8.75
C LEU A 58 -6.56 13.63 -9.16
N SER A 59 -6.69 13.46 -10.46
CA SER A 59 -7.14 12.23 -11.11
C SER A 59 -6.27 11.97 -12.32
N GLY A 60 -6.05 10.70 -12.62
CA GLY A 60 -5.23 10.29 -13.75
C GLY A 60 -5.01 8.80 -13.81
N GLU A 61 -3.92 8.40 -14.46
CA GLU A 61 -3.55 7.00 -14.69
C GLU A 61 -2.14 6.72 -14.18
N ILE A 62 -1.96 5.60 -13.47
CA ILE A 62 -0.64 5.15 -13.04
C ILE A 62 0.14 4.71 -14.29
N THR A 63 1.28 5.33 -14.53
CA THR A 63 2.11 5.01 -15.70
C THR A 63 3.34 4.20 -15.35
N ARG A 64 3.83 4.32 -14.11
CA ARG A 64 5.01 3.60 -13.67
C ARG A 64 4.98 3.32 -12.19
N ILE A 65 5.50 2.16 -11.80
CA ILE A 65 5.76 1.81 -10.40
C ILE A 65 7.25 1.63 -10.17
N HIS A 66 7.80 2.28 -9.14
CA HIS A 66 9.22 2.20 -8.83
C HIS A 66 9.49 2.44 -7.34
N THR A 67 10.75 2.37 -6.95
CA THR A 67 11.20 2.72 -5.61
C THR A 67 12.20 3.87 -5.74
N GLY A 68 11.91 5.00 -5.10
CA GLY A 68 12.77 6.16 -5.02
C GLY A 68 13.84 6.03 -3.93
N GLY A 69 14.71 7.04 -3.83
CA GLY A 69 15.76 7.10 -2.81
C GLY A 69 16.83 6.03 -2.97
N VAL A 70 17.18 5.36 -1.87
CA VAL A 70 18.18 4.27 -1.83
C VAL A 70 17.47 2.90 -1.91
N GLY A 71 16.31 2.84 -2.57
CA GLY A 71 15.55 1.60 -2.78
C GLY A 71 14.61 1.22 -1.64
N ASP A 72 14.28 2.15 -0.75
CA ASP A 72 13.42 1.94 0.42
C ASP A 72 12.11 2.76 0.38
N TRP A 73 11.97 3.69 -0.56
CA TRP A 73 10.82 4.58 -0.65
C TRP A 73 9.89 4.20 -1.82
N PRO A 74 8.77 3.49 -1.60
CA PRO A 74 7.91 3.02 -2.68
C PRO A 74 7.12 4.18 -3.29
N GLU A 75 7.21 4.33 -4.61
CA GLU A 75 6.61 5.43 -5.37
C GLU A 75 5.86 4.94 -6.61
N PHE A 76 5.07 5.83 -7.20
CA PHE A 76 4.48 5.66 -8.51
C PHE A 76 4.46 6.98 -9.29
N GLU A 77 4.53 6.87 -10.61
CA GLU A 77 4.30 7.98 -11.55
C GLU A 77 2.88 7.88 -12.09
N MET A 78 2.24 9.02 -12.29
CA MET A 78 0.97 9.14 -12.97
C MET A 78 0.98 10.25 -14.01
N ILE A 79 0.14 10.12 -15.03
CA ILE A 79 -0.25 11.24 -15.88
C ILE A 79 -1.62 11.70 -15.39
N ASP A 80 -1.73 12.95 -14.95
CA ASP A 80 -3.01 13.54 -14.54
C ASP A 80 -3.92 13.81 -15.74
N ASP A 81 -5.21 14.09 -15.48
CA ASP A 81 -6.20 14.35 -16.54
C ASP A 81 -5.88 15.62 -17.38
N GLN A 82 -4.92 16.44 -16.95
CA GLN A 82 -4.40 17.59 -17.70
C GLN A 82 -3.15 17.25 -18.52
N GLY A 83 -2.66 15.99 -18.46
CA GLY A 83 -1.50 15.52 -19.19
C GLY A 83 -0.16 15.76 -18.48
N ASN A 84 -0.15 16.20 -17.21
CA ASN A 84 1.10 16.42 -16.48
C ASN A 84 1.59 15.13 -15.81
N TYR A 85 2.89 14.90 -15.86
CA TYR A 85 3.53 13.84 -15.08
C TYR A 85 3.68 14.25 -13.61
N ARG A 86 3.34 13.34 -12.70
CA ARG A 86 3.43 13.52 -11.25
C ARG A 86 3.99 12.26 -10.61
N THR A 87 4.77 12.42 -9.54
CA THR A 87 5.29 11.32 -8.72
C THR A 87 4.76 11.42 -7.31
N TRP A 88 4.35 10.28 -6.74
CA TRP A 88 3.76 10.20 -5.40
C TRP A 88 4.27 8.97 -4.65
N ALA A 89 4.37 9.07 -3.33
CA ALA A 89 4.60 7.93 -2.47
C ALA A 89 3.38 6.99 -2.48
N LYS A 90 3.63 5.68 -2.42
CA LYS A 90 2.56 4.70 -2.23
C LYS A 90 2.12 4.67 -0.77
N GLU A 91 0.83 4.81 -0.56
CA GLU A 91 0.18 4.70 0.75
C GLU A 91 -0.85 3.57 0.76
N GLY A 92 -1.15 3.01 1.94
CA GLY A 92 -2.06 1.87 2.07
C GLY A 92 -1.48 0.57 1.50
N ASP A 93 -2.32 -0.23 0.85
CA ASP A 93 -1.89 -1.50 0.23
C ASP A 93 -1.09 -1.26 -1.06
N LYS A 94 0.25 -1.29 -0.92
CA LYS A 94 1.22 -1.01 -1.99
C LYS A 94 1.07 -1.91 -3.23
N ARG A 95 0.43 -3.08 -3.10
CA ARG A 95 0.20 -4.04 -4.19
C ARG A 95 -0.94 -3.62 -5.11
N ARG A 96 -1.83 -2.73 -4.66
CA ARG A 96 -2.96 -2.25 -5.46
C ARG A 96 -2.58 -1.23 -6.52
N TYR A 97 -1.43 -0.59 -6.39
CA TYR A 97 -0.88 0.27 -7.44
C TYR A 97 -0.48 -0.63 -8.61
N VAL A 98 -1.12 -0.47 -9.76
CA VAL A 98 -0.82 -1.22 -10.99
C VAL A 98 -0.83 -0.24 -12.16
N GLU A 99 0.18 -0.33 -13.02
CA GLU A 99 0.27 0.48 -14.24
C GLU A 99 -0.98 0.28 -15.12
N GLY A 100 -1.50 1.38 -15.66
CA GLY A 100 -2.73 1.45 -16.45
C GLY A 100 -4.02 1.59 -15.63
N LEU A 101 -3.99 1.47 -14.29
CA LEU A 101 -5.18 1.73 -13.47
C LEU A 101 -5.39 3.23 -13.25
N LYS A 102 -6.66 3.64 -13.21
CA LYS A 102 -7.03 5.00 -12.82
C LYS A 102 -6.87 5.22 -11.32
N ILE A 103 -6.43 6.41 -10.93
CA ILE A 103 -6.19 6.80 -9.54
C ILE A 103 -6.73 8.20 -9.27
N ARG A 104 -7.20 8.43 -8.05
CA ARG A 104 -7.58 9.73 -7.51
C ARG A 104 -6.83 9.98 -6.21
N ILE A 105 -6.32 11.19 -6.06
CA ILE A 105 -5.56 11.62 -4.89
C ILE A 105 -6.19 12.92 -4.38
N GLN A 106 -6.50 12.95 -3.09
CA GLN A 106 -6.75 14.20 -2.38
C GLN A 106 -5.53 14.50 -1.53
N TYR A 107 -5.04 15.73 -1.59
CA TYR A 107 -3.88 16.15 -0.81
C TYR A 107 -4.00 17.60 -0.36
N VAL A 108 -3.20 17.94 0.64
CA VAL A 108 -2.98 19.31 1.09
C VAL A 108 -1.51 19.67 0.93
N GLU A 109 -1.27 20.94 0.69
CA GLU A 109 0.08 21.50 0.77
C GLU A 109 0.38 21.85 2.24
N TYR A 110 1.64 21.66 2.64
CA TYR A 110 2.14 22.07 3.94
C TYR A 110 3.53 22.67 3.78
N GLN A 111 3.97 23.47 4.76
CA GLN A 111 5.33 23.97 4.81
C GLN A 111 6.16 23.13 5.78
N ASN A 112 7.32 22.67 5.31
CA ASN A 112 8.32 22.04 6.16
C ASN A 112 8.87 23.08 7.14
N ARG A 113 9.10 22.68 8.39
CA ARG A 113 9.65 23.60 9.39
C ARG A 113 11.11 23.96 9.15
N TYR A 114 11.90 22.98 8.72
CA TYR A 114 13.35 23.12 8.61
C TYR A 114 13.79 24.14 7.54
N ASP A 115 13.22 24.03 6.34
CA ASP A 115 13.64 24.80 5.16
C ASP A 115 12.51 25.65 4.55
N HIS A 116 11.33 25.64 5.17
CA HIS A 116 10.12 26.32 4.67
C HIS A 116 9.68 25.90 3.26
N SER A 117 10.20 24.78 2.75
CA SER A 117 9.77 24.24 1.46
C SER A 117 8.33 23.75 1.54
N THR A 118 7.62 23.83 0.42
CA THR A 118 6.27 23.27 0.31
C THR A 118 6.34 21.78 0.03
N GLY A 119 5.73 20.98 0.90
CA GLY A 119 5.48 19.56 0.72
C GLY A 119 4.00 19.27 0.46
N ASN A 120 3.72 18.07 -0.03
CA ASN A 120 2.36 17.57 -0.22
C ASN A 120 2.08 16.44 0.77
N HIS A 121 0.92 16.49 1.43
CA HIS A 121 0.46 15.38 2.25
C HIS A 121 -0.82 14.79 1.69
N ILE A 122 -0.79 13.50 1.40
CA ILE A 122 -1.94 12.77 0.88
C ILE A 122 -2.98 12.59 2.00
N LEU A 123 -4.20 13.05 1.75
CA LEU A 123 -5.35 12.79 2.61
C LEU A 123 -6.03 11.47 2.23
N GLU A 124 -6.31 11.28 0.95
CA GLU A 124 -7.05 10.13 0.46
C GLU A 124 -6.47 9.64 -0.86
N ILE A 125 -6.53 8.32 -1.05
CA ILE A 125 -6.30 7.68 -2.34
C ILE A 125 -7.46 6.76 -2.63
N ASP A 126 -8.05 6.93 -3.81
CA ASP A 126 -8.97 5.98 -4.41
C ASP A 126 -8.34 5.44 -5.69
N ILE A 127 -8.52 4.15 -5.92
CA ILE A 127 -8.01 3.48 -7.12
C ILE A 127 -9.15 2.77 -7.83
N GLU A 128 -9.04 2.67 -9.15
CA GLU A 128 -9.91 1.83 -9.96
C GLU A 128 -9.96 0.41 -9.39
N GLU A 129 -11.17 -0.11 -9.21
CA GLU A 129 -11.36 -1.47 -8.75
C GLU A 129 -10.87 -2.46 -9.80
N SER A 130 -9.97 -3.35 -9.37
CA SER A 130 -9.33 -4.33 -10.24
C SER A 130 -8.83 -5.50 -9.42
N ASP A 131 -8.80 -6.70 -10.01
CA ASP A 131 -8.15 -7.88 -9.45
C ASP A 131 -6.63 -7.89 -9.69
N LYS A 132 -6.10 -6.95 -10.49
CA LYS A 132 -4.67 -6.84 -10.75
C LYS A 132 -3.91 -6.41 -9.49
N ARG A 133 -2.69 -6.94 -9.30
CA ARG A 133 -1.77 -6.55 -8.24
C ARG A 133 -0.37 -6.38 -8.79
N SER A 134 0.36 -5.38 -8.32
CA SER A 134 1.80 -5.28 -8.55
C SER A 134 2.53 -6.26 -7.64
N SER A 135 3.70 -6.71 -8.09
CA SER A 135 4.63 -7.34 -7.17
C SER A 135 5.01 -6.31 -6.11
N SER A 136 4.99 -6.70 -4.83
CA SER A 136 5.58 -5.88 -3.77
C SER A 136 7.11 -5.80 -3.90
N ALA A 137 7.71 -6.77 -4.59
CA ALA A 137 9.09 -6.69 -5.06
C ALA A 137 9.21 -5.59 -6.14
N PRO A 138 10.18 -4.66 -6.03
CA PRO A 138 10.44 -3.65 -7.05
C PRO A 138 10.60 -4.32 -8.43
N LEU A 139 9.87 -3.86 -9.45
CA LEU A 139 9.87 -4.47 -10.79
C LEU A 139 11.28 -4.54 -11.43
N GLY A 140 12.19 -3.62 -11.06
CA GLY A 140 13.59 -3.65 -11.49
C GLY A 140 14.42 -4.79 -10.89
N LEU A 141 13.91 -5.43 -9.84
CA LEU A 141 14.61 -6.49 -9.12
C LEU A 141 14.15 -7.89 -9.55
N GLN A 142 13.13 -8.13 -10.37
CA GLN A 142 12.75 -9.52 -10.69
C GLN A 142 13.84 -10.33 -11.43
N ASN A 143 14.50 -9.71 -12.42
CA ASN A 143 15.63 -10.33 -13.13
C ASN A 143 16.96 -10.22 -12.36
N ASP A 144 17.11 -9.17 -11.55
CA ASP A 144 18.31 -8.95 -10.76
C ASP A 144 18.28 -9.71 -9.43
N ILE A 145 17.11 -10.06 -8.87
CA ILE A 145 16.95 -10.89 -7.66
C ILE A 145 17.48 -12.29 -7.93
N GLN A 146 17.16 -12.86 -9.09
CA GLN A 146 17.73 -14.14 -9.52
C GLN A 146 19.26 -14.10 -9.59
N LYS A 147 19.84 -12.96 -9.98
CA LYS A 147 21.30 -12.79 -10.11
C LYS A 147 22.00 -12.36 -8.82
N LEU A 148 21.34 -11.57 -7.98
CA LEU A 148 21.90 -10.97 -6.77
C LEU A 148 21.81 -11.91 -5.56
N PHE A 149 20.74 -12.70 -5.46
CA PHE A 149 20.46 -13.46 -4.23
C PHE A 149 20.71 -14.96 -4.36
N GLY A 150 21.03 -15.47 -5.55
CA GLY A 150 21.62 -16.81 -5.74
C GLY A 150 20.83 -18.02 -5.21
N GLY A 151 19.60 -17.81 -4.74
CA GLY A 151 18.75 -18.84 -4.13
C GLY A 151 17.31 -18.34 -3.95
N PRO A 152 16.38 -19.25 -3.65
CA PRO A 152 15.00 -18.89 -3.37
C PRO A 152 14.91 -18.19 -2.02
N GLY A 153 14.40 -16.96 -2.00
CA GLY A 153 14.03 -16.31 -0.74
C GLY A 153 12.71 -16.86 -0.19
N THR A 154 12.30 -16.32 0.96
CA THR A 154 11.04 -16.68 1.60
C THR A 154 9.91 -15.87 0.97
N PHE A 155 8.90 -16.53 0.42
CA PHE A 155 7.71 -15.86 -0.11
C PHE A 155 6.62 -15.75 0.94
N ILE A 156 5.85 -14.65 0.91
CA ILE A 156 4.57 -14.53 1.59
C ILE A 156 3.47 -14.41 0.54
N HIS A 157 2.53 -15.35 0.54
CA HIS A 157 1.32 -15.31 -0.26
C HIS A 157 0.16 -14.73 0.56
N TYR A 158 -0.67 -13.91 -0.07
CA TYR A 158 -1.75 -13.20 0.60
C TYR A 158 -3.11 -13.61 0.06
N PHE A 159 -4.09 -13.75 0.95
CA PHE A 159 -5.43 -14.16 0.61
C PHE A 159 -6.46 -13.40 1.44
N PHE A 160 -7.66 -13.26 0.88
CA PHE A 160 -8.83 -12.78 1.62
C PHE A 160 -9.94 -13.83 1.62
N PHE A 161 -10.59 -13.99 2.77
CA PHE A 161 -11.74 -14.87 2.92
C PHE A 161 -12.87 -14.13 3.65
N LYS A 162 -14.11 -14.31 3.19
CA LYS A 162 -15.29 -13.72 3.85
C LYS A 162 -15.66 -14.40 5.17
N ASN A 163 -15.13 -15.60 5.42
CA ASN A 163 -15.53 -16.44 6.55
C ASN A 163 -14.31 -17.09 7.22
N GLU A 164 -14.31 -17.11 8.55
CA GLU A 164 -13.26 -17.70 9.38
C GLU A 164 -13.09 -19.20 9.15
N ASN A 165 -14.18 -19.94 8.93
CA ASN A 165 -14.14 -21.36 8.65
C ASN A 165 -13.43 -21.65 7.33
N THR A 166 -13.68 -20.86 6.28
CA THR A 166 -12.99 -21.01 4.99
C THR A 166 -11.52 -20.62 5.07
N ALA A 167 -11.19 -19.57 5.84
CA ALA A 167 -9.79 -19.18 6.08
C ALA A 167 -9.02 -20.28 6.85
N LYS A 168 -9.64 -20.87 7.89
CA LYS A 168 -9.06 -21.97 8.66
C LYS A 168 -8.94 -23.26 7.84
N ALA A 169 -9.93 -23.56 7.00
CA ALA A 169 -9.87 -24.69 6.09
C ALA A 169 -8.70 -24.55 5.11
N PHE A 170 -8.53 -23.37 4.51
CA PHE A 170 -7.39 -23.05 3.65
C PHE A 170 -6.06 -23.20 4.40
N ALA A 171 -5.95 -22.62 5.60
CA ALA A 171 -4.75 -22.75 6.43
C ALA A 171 -4.40 -24.23 6.73
N GLY A 172 -5.42 -25.06 6.98
CA GLY A 172 -5.25 -26.50 7.22
C GLY A 172 -4.70 -27.29 6.04
N MET A 173 -4.90 -26.81 4.79
CA MET A 173 -4.37 -27.46 3.58
C MET A 173 -2.85 -27.30 3.45
N PHE A 174 -2.28 -26.21 3.96
CA PHE A 174 -0.87 -25.83 3.74
C PHE A 174 0.02 -26.02 4.97
N GLY A 175 -0.42 -26.82 5.95
CA GLY A 175 0.42 -27.34 7.02
C GLY A 175 0.57 -26.40 8.22
N ASN A 176 1.66 -26.60 8.99
CA ASN A 176 1.84 -26.08 10.35
C ASN A 176 1.48 -24.60 10.52
N SER A 177 0.77 -24.28 11.61
CA SER A 177 0.29 -22.94 11.97
C SER A 177 1.37 -21.85 12.05
N LYS A 178 2.65 -22.20 12.02
CA LYS A 178 3.76 -21.25 11.98
C LYS A 178 3.91 -20.57 10.62
N ASN A 179 3.48 -21.21 9.54
CA ASN A 179 3.60 -20.69 8.19
C ASN A 179 2.33 -19.98 7.73
N VAL A 180 1.23 -20.06 8.49
CA VAL A 180 -0.03 -19.40 8.13
C VAL A 180 -0.48 -18.49 9.26
N LYS A 181 -0.62 -17.19 8.95
CA LYS A 181 -1.20 -16.22 9.87
C LYS A 181 -2.57 -15.79 9.34
N ILE A 182 -3.58 -15.90 10.19
CA ILE A 182 -4.92 -15.35 9.94
C ILE A 182 -5.06 -14.08 10.78
N SER A 183 -5.52 -12.99 10.21
CA SER A 183 -5.73 -11.73 10.93
C SER A 183 -6.96 -11.00 10.38
N PRO A 184 -7.76 -10.35 11.24
CA PRO A 184 -8.75 -9.40 10.75
C PRO A 184 -8.02 -8.20 10.13
N LEU A 185 -8.59 -7.63 9.07
CA LEU A 185 -8.13 -6.33 8.55
C LEU A 185 -8.99 -5.24 9.15
N GLU A 186 -8.34 -4.23 9.74
CA GLU A 186 -9.04 -3.10 10.38
C GLU A 186 -9.98 -2.33 9.43
N GLN A 187 -9.82 -2.52 8.12
CA GLN A 187 -10.55 -1.77 7.09
C GLN A 187 -11.45 -2.63 6.19
N ARG A 188 -11.53 -3.96 6.40
CA ARG A 188 -12.37 -4.87 5.61
C ARG A 188 -13.07 -5.88 6.51
N GLU A 189 -14.30 -6.26 6.16
CA GLU A 189 -14.99 -7.40 6.80
C GLU A 189 -14.33 -8.75 6.46
N ASP A 190 -13.47 -8.76 5.43
CA ASP A 190 -12.72 -9.94 5.01
C ASP A 190 -11.58 -10.28 6.00
N LEU A 191 -11.34 -11.57 6.20
CA LEU A 191 -10.17 -12.08 6.92
C LEU A 191 -8.98 -12.16 5.99
N PHE A 192 -7.84 -11.64 6.46
CA PHE A 192 -6.56 -11.73 5.81
C PHE A 192 -5.85 -13.02 6.21
N VAL A 193 -5.34 -13.75 5.23
CA VAL A 193 -4.47 -14.90 5.45
C VAL A 193 -3.15 -14.65 4.74
N SER A 194 -2.04 -14.80 5.46
CA SER A 194 -0.70 -14.83 4.87
C SER A 194 -0.08 -16.22 5.02
N LEU A 195 0.38 -16.81 3.93
CA LEU A 195 1.10 -18.08 3.89
C LEU A 195 2.57 -17.82 3.56
N ILE A 196 3.48 -18.27 4.42
CA ILE A 196 4.92 -18.20 4.23
C ILE A 196 5.38 -19.49 3.54
N ASP A 197 6.09 -19.36 2.43
CA ASP A 197 6.66 -20.47 1.68
C ASP A 197 8.13 -20.23 1.33
N ALA A 198 8.89 -21.29 1.11
CA ALA A 198 10.31 -21.24 0.78
C ALA A 198 10.58 -22.28 -0.31
N PRO A 199 10.15 -22.03 -1.56
CA PRO A 199 10.29 -22.96 -2.66
C PRO A 199 11.77 -23.24 -2.96
N GLU A 200 12.14 -24.41 -3.48
CA GLU A 200 13.57 -24.70 -3.77
C GLU A 200 14.11 -23.92 -4.96
N ASN A 201 13.23 -23.49 -5.86
CA ASN A 201 13.56 -22.71 -7.04
C ASN A 201 12.33 -21.94 -7.56
N TRP A 202 12.55 -21.10 -8.58
CA TRP A 202 11.50 -20.27 -9.19
C TRP A 202 10.41 -21.08 -9.90
N GLN A 203 10.72 -22.24 -10.45
CA GLN A 203 9.71 -23.07 -11.11
C GLN A 203 8.76 -23.69 -10.07
N ASP A 204 9.28 -24.05 -8.91
CA ASP A 204 8.50 -24.51 -7.77
C ASP A 204 7.62 -23.38 -7.23
N GLU A 205 8.12 -22.14 -7.15
CA GLU A 205 7.30 -20.98 -6.77
C GLU A 205 6.12 -20.77 -7.74
N LEU A 206 6.35 -20.82 -9.05
CA LEU A 206 5.27 -20.66 -10.02
C LEU A 206 4.21 -21.77 -9.92
N ASN A 207 4.64 -23.00 -9.64
CA ASN A 207 3.72 -24.10 -9.39
C ASN A 207 2.97 -23.88 -8.07
N ARG A 208 3.65 -23.37 -7.06
CA ARG A 208 3.09 -23.08 -5.75
C ARG A 208 2.04 -21.98 -5.80
N ILE A 209 2.31 -20.88 -6.50
CA ILE A 209 1.34 -19.80 -6.75
C ILE A 209 0.06 -20.38 -7.39
N ARG A 210 0.17 -21.27 -8.37
CA ARG A 210 -1.00 -21.90 -9.01
C ARG A 210 -1.77 -22.77 -8.02
N GLU A 211 -1.06 -23.59 -7.24
CA GLU A 211 -1.65 -24.47 -6.24
C GLU A 211 -2.44 -23.67 -5.18
N VAL A 212 -1.79 -22.69 -4.54
CA VAL A 212 -2.40 -21.90 -3.46
C VAL A 212 -3.53 -21.02 -3.98
N LYS A 213 -3.41 -20.49 -5.20
CA LYS A 213 -4.49 -19.72 -5.85
C LYS A 213 -5.72 -20.59 -6.11
N ASN A 214 -5.52 -21.80 -6.64
CA ASN A 214 -6.62 -22.72 -6.91
C ASN A 214 -7.31 -23.15 -5.61
N ALA A 215 -6.54 -23.54 -4.59
CA ALA A 215 -7.07 -23.93 -3.28
C ALA A 215 -7.86 -22.79 -2.61
N ALA A 216 -7.36 -21.56 -2.67
CA ALA A 216 -8.10 -20.39 -2.16
C ALA A 216 -9.42 -20.21 -2.93
N SER A 217 -9.38 -20.27 -4.26
CA SER A 217 -10.56 -20.12 -5.11
C SER A 217 -11.63 -21.19 -4.86
N GLU A 218 -11.23 -22.45 -4.64
CA GLU A 218 -12.15 -23.56 -4.32
C GLU A 218 -12.92 -23.33 -3.01
N LEU A 219 -12.29 -22.62 -2.06
CA LEU A 219 -12.87 -22.24 -0.78
C LEU A 219 -13.56 -20.86 -0.79
N GLY A 220 -13.72 -20.25 -1.97
CA GLY A 220 -14.31 -18.91 -2.12
C GLY A 220 -13.43 -17.77 -1.63
N GLY A 221 -12.14 -18.01 -1.44
CA GLY A 221 -11.12 -17.01 -1.13
C GLY A 221 -10.57 -16.32 -2.37
N LEU A 222 -10.03 -15.12 -2.18
CA LEU A 222 -9.36 -14.32 -3.20
C LEU A 222 -7.85 -14.36 -2.96
N TYR A 223 -7.09 -14.88 -3.93
CA TYR A 223 -5.63 -14.73 -3.92
C TYR A 223 -5.24 -13.31 -4.33
N ASP A 224 -4.40 -12.68 -3.51
CA ASP A 224 -4.08 -11.27 -3.59
C ASP A 224 -2.60 -10.99 -3.89
N GLY A 225 -1.86 -12.02 -4.32
CA GLY A 225 -0.46 -11.94 -4.74
C GLY A 225 0.53 -12.51 -3.73
N SER A 226 1.82 -12.41 -4.06
CA SER A 226 2.92 -12.78 -3.18
C SER A 226 4.01 -11.70 -3.10
N GLU A 227 4.77 -11.75 -2.02
CA GLU A 227 5.96 -10.95 -1.74
C GLU A 227 7.17 -11.84 -1.53
N LEU A 228 8.35 -11.43 -1.99
CA LEU A 228 9.62 -12.07 -1.63
C LEU A 228 10.25 -11.31 -0.46
N ILE A 229 10.50 -12.02 0.64
CA ILE A 229 11.34 -11.55 1.75
C ILE A 229 12.76 -12.05 1.51
N THR A 230 13.69 -11.11 1.47
CA THR A 230 15.12 -11.36 1.55
C THR A 230 15.58 -11.06 2.98
N GLU A 231 16.19 -12.04 3.66
CA GLU A 231 16.91 -11.79 4.92
C GLU A 231 18.19 -10.97 4.71
#